data_AF-A0A2N0R5H0-F1
#
_entry.id   AF-A0A2N0R5H0-F1
#
_cell.length_a   1.000
_cell.length_b   1.000
_cell.length_c   1.000
_cell.angle_alpha   90.00
_cell.angle_beta   90.00
_cell.angle_gamma   90.00
#
_symmetry.space_group_name_H-M   'P 1'
#
loop_
_entity.id
_entity.type
_entity.pdbx_description
1 polymer ?
#
loop_
_entity_poly.entity_id
_entity_poly.type
_entity_poly.pdbx_seq_one_letter_code
_entity_poly.pdbx_strand_id
1 'polypeptide(L)'
;MDHDNNIGDIQVEISKKNILDEFTGQEDIAQEIIKVVSVLMQLGHFDYRKFENELIGTDKMKDYLKFLKNELKNWQTIVDHAQEQCYYLTFFPARHILAFHDYFTSEKPDEENEEECKTLVRFVNNKAKLPSRKDIQGISRGSKDYRKILCEIGNELEKIFKSIPKQSRGGLKAAGVSGQRTTLNIIKKGKLFIAACADKTRVPNIIMSLYVNNGYYPEPWQLLICTTSTTMEELTIFIKRSFFASKNGYENHLFCIANLELLDFELQYDLVNQIRSMRDQKDFLLALICYRENGIHHHILDQFSSDVVVTDGLNNETMREVYRELCQNVIRVSSDLSGQGKTEWIKEDSFNKKRIPRSFLISDDMEFGRLVRQFKECKLQPVESLHINIVSSNYPEDVNMFLFELLTLGIASTNVDVACLPPSETPIYIFIEIASTTEQYLLNSLPMAGYLLSKHLTWDIKNLKISQEIISPIQITCNYLNLLDLDEIDAKEILFRTDNAIKEPLPVERCQNLIEKYFFNENNKDISSFRFVEIF
;
A
#
# COMPACT_ATOMS: atom_id res chain seq x y z
N MET A 1 68.69 33.74 -21.46
CA MET A 1 68.05 34.29 -20.25
C MET A 1 66.92 33.35 -19.77
N ASP A 2 67.03 32.05 -20.02
CA ASP A 2 65.84 31.19 -20.15
C ASP A 2 65.76 30.08 -19.08
N HIS A 3 66.67 30.09 -18.11
CA HIS A 3 66.66 29.11 -17.00
C HIS A 3 65.78 29.53 -15.82
N ASP A 4 65.57 30.84 -15.59
CA ASP A 4 64.78 31.32 -14.44
C ASP A 4 63.26 31.23 -14.67
N ASN A 5 62.78 31.42 -15.92
CA ASN A 5 61.36 31.31 -16.24
C ASN A 5 60.80 29.89 -15.99
N ASN A 6 61.57 28.86 -16.33
CA ASN A 6 61.12 27.46 -16.26
C ASN A 6 60.95 26.96 -14.80
N ILE A 7 61.66 27.56 -13.83
CA ILE A 7 61.50 27.21 -12.40
C ILE A 7 60.23 27.84 -11.82
N GLY A 8 59.87 29.05 -12.27
CA GLY A 8 58.64 29.74 -11.86
C GLY A 8 57.39 28.99 -12.31
N ASP A 9 57.34 28.55 -13.56
CA ASP A 9 56.19 27.80 -14.09
C ASP A 9 55.97 26.46 -13.35
N ILE A 10 57.05 25.72 -13.04
CA ILE A 10 56.98 24.49 -12.25
C ILE A 10 56.46 24.74 -10.83
N GLN A 11 56.90 25.81 -10.15
CA GLN A 11 56.37 26.18 -8.83
C GLN A 11 54.88 26.58 -8.89
N VAL A 12 54.45 27.26 -9.95
CA VAL A 12 53.04 27.62 -10.16
C VAL A 12 52.18 26.39 -10.42
N GLU A 13 52.65 25.40 -11.20
CA GLU A 13 51.94 24.13 -11.40
C GLU A 13 51.85 23.31 -10.10
N ILE A 14 52.94 23.19 -9.33
CA ILE A 14 52.93 22.50 -8.04
C ILE A 14 51.96 23.18 -7.06
N SER A 15 51.95 24.52 -7.02
CA SER A 15 51.03 25.28 -6.16
C SER A 15 49.56 25.09 -6.58
N LYS A 16 49.25 25.18 -7.89
CA LYS A 16 47.91 24.89 -8.43
C LYS A 16 47.46 23.46 -8.12
N LYS A 17 48.37 22.48 -8.24
CA LYS A 17 48.07 21.09 -7.92
C LYS A 17 47.77 20.90 -6.44
N ASN A 18 48.59 21.47 -5.54
CA ASN A 18 48.33 21.42 -4.10
C ASN A 18 46.98 22.06 -3.71
N ILE A 19 46.61 23.17 -4.36
CA ILE A 19 45.29 23.82 -4.16
C ILE A 19 44.16 22.93 -4.66
N LEU A 20 44.32 22.25 -5.80
CA LEU A 20 43.33 21.32 -6.33
C LEU A 20 43.19 20.08 -5.45
N ASP A 21 44.31 19.49 -5.01
CA ASP A 21 44.35 18.33 -4.13
C ASP A 21 43.73 18.67 -2.75
N GLU A 22 43.96 19.88 -2.21
CA GLU A 22 43.30 20.34 -0.98
C GLU A 22 41.80 20.58 -1.19
N PHE A 23 41.39 21.21 -2.30
CA PHE A 23 39.99 21.43 -2.63
C PHE A 23 39.22 20.11 -2.77
N THR A 24 39.77 19.13 -3.51
CA THR A 24 39.18 17.79 -3.63
C THR A 24 39.08 17.11 -2.28
N GLY A 25 40.12 17.20 -1.43
CA GLY A 25 40.07 16.67 -0.07
C GLY A 25 39.00 17.35 0.82
N GLN A 26 38.74 18.65 0.64
CA GLN A 26 37.65 19.34 1.32
C GLN A 26 36.28 18.89 0.81
N GLU A 27 36.12 18.70 -0.52
CA GLU A 27 34.89 18.21 -1.13
C GLU A 27 34.53 16.79 -0.64
N ASP A 28 35.48 15.86 -0.62
CA ASP A 28 35.29 14.50 -0.09
C ASP A 28 34.81 14.51 1.37
N ILE A 29 35.44 15.34 2.22
CA ILE A 29 35.06 15.48 3.63
C ILE A 29 33.66 16.11 3.76
N ALA A 30 33.32 17.09 2.91
CA ALA A 30 32.00 17.71 2.92
C ALA A 30 30.90 16.70 2.53
N GLN A 31 31.13 15.86 1.51
CA GLN A 31 30.20 14.80 1.12
C GLN A 31 30.02 13.76 2.24
N GLU A 32 31.09 13.35 2.91
CA GLU A 32 31.01 12.45 4.08
C GLU A 32 30.30 13.10 5.29
N ILE A 33 30.45 14.41 5.51
CA ILE A 33 29.67 15.16 6.51
C ILE A 33 28.17 15.13 6.15
N ILE A 34 27.83 15.47 4.91
CA ILE A 34 26.44 15.47 4.41
C ILE A 34 25.82 14.08 4.57
N LYS A 35 26.56 13.02 4.22
CA LYS A 35 26.13 11.63 4.40
C LYS A 35 25.84 11.27 5.85
N VAL A 36 26.76 11.57 6.78
CA VAL A 36 26.57 11.25 8.21
C VAL A 36 25.41 12.07 8.83
N VAL A 37 25.27 13.35 8.47
CA VAL A 37 24.13 14.17 8.90
C VAL A 37 22.81 13.65 8.32
N SER A 38 22.80 13.23 7.06
CA SER A 38 21.60 12.64 6.43
C SER A 38 21.12 11.38 7.16
N VAL A 39 22.05 10.51 7.57
CA VAL A 39 21.72 9.32 8.38
C VAL A 39 21.22 9.71 9.78
N LEU A 40 21.84 10.69 10.45
CA LEU A 40 21.34 11.24 11.73
C LEU A 40 19.91 11.80 11.61
N MET A 41 19.60 12.48 10.51
CA MET A 41 18.25 12.99 10.23
C MET A 41 17.25 11.87 9.94
N GLN A 42 17.63 10.85 9.15
CA GLN A 42 16.79 9.69 8.83
C GLN A 42 16.45 8.89 10.08
N LEU A 43 17.44 8.63 10.95
CA LEU A 43 17.26 8.00 12.27
C LEU A 43 16.55 8.93 13.29
N GLY A 44 16.04 10.09 12.87
CA GLY A 44 15.22 11.00 13.65
C GLY A 44 15.92 11.66 14.83
N HIS A 45 17.22 11.91 14.77
CA HIS A 45 17.91 12.60 15.86
C HIS A 45 17.36 14.02 16.08
N PHE A 46 16.89 14.31 17.29
CA PHE A 46 16.16 15.53 17.64
C PHE A 46 16.88 16.84 17.23
N ASP A 47 18.18 16.97 17.55
CA ASP A 47 18.98 18.16 17.20
C ASP A 47 19.13 18.41 15.68
N TYR A 48 19.09 17.37 14.82
CA TYR A 48 19.40 17.51 13.38
C TYR A 48 18.16 17.75 12.51
N ARG A 49 16.95 17.78 13.10
CA ARG A 49 15.69 18.07 12.39
C ARG A 49 15.70 19.40 11.63
N LYS A 50 16.36 20.42 12.18
CA LYS A 50 16.58 21.75 11.59
C LYS A 50 17.95 22.23 12.03
N PHE A 51 18.93 22.11 11.14
CA PHE A 51 20.33 22.29 11.46
C PHE A 51 21.06 23.04 10.34
N GLU A 52 21.96 23.94 10.73
CA GLU A 52 22.83 24.73 9.87
C GLU A 52 24.17 24.92 10.60
N ASN A 53 25.29 24.84 9.89
CA ASN A 53 26.62 24.95 10.48
C ASN A 53 27.66 25.38 9.42
N GLU A 54 28.49 26.35 9.78
CA GLU A 54 29.53 26.89 8.92
C GLU A 54 30.90 26.32 9.32
N LEU A 55 31.59 25.70 8.37
CA LEU A 55 32.92 25.12 8.58
C LEU A 55 33.94 25.83 7.69
N ILE A 56 35.03 26.31 8.29
CA ILE A 56 36.11 27.01 7.60
C ILE A 56 37.44 26.33 7.93
N GLY A 57 38.06 25.73 6.91
CA GLY A 57 39.37 25.07 6.98
C GLY A 57 39.30 23.55 7.15
N THR A 58 40.16 22.86 6.41
CA THR A 58 40.23 21.40 6.26
C THR A 58 40.25 20.63 7.59
N ASP A 59 41.01 21.11 8.58
CA ASP A 59 41.14 20.42 9.86
C ASP A 59 39.86 20.49 10.71
N LYS A 60 39.16 21.63 10.70
CA LYS A 60 37.85 21.75 11.37
C LYS A 60 36.81 20.82 10.75
N MET A 61 36.86 20.62 9.43
CA MET A 61 35.98 19.68 8.74
C MET A 61 36.26 18.23 9.17
N LYS A 62 37.55 17.84 9.30
CA LYS A 62 37.93 16.50 9.81
C LYS A 62 37.50 16.28 11.25
N ASP A 63 37.73 17.25 12.13
CA ASP A 63 37.32 17.18 13.53
C ASP A 63 35.80 17.11 13.67
N TYR A 64 35.06 17.89 12.87
CA TYR A 64 33.60 17.87 12.86
C TYR A 64 33.04 16.55 12.30
N LEU A 65 33.61 15.99 11.23
CA LEU A 65 33.24 14.67 10.73
C LEU A 65 33.49 13.57 11.77
N LYS A 66 34.59 13.65 12.53
CA LYS A 66 34.89 12.72 13.64
C LYS A 66 33.88 12.86 14.78
N PHE A 67 33.49 14.08 15.14
CA PHE A 67 32.42 14.34 16.10
C PHE A 67 31.10 13.72 15.62
N LEU A 68 30.66 14.01 14.39
CA LEU A 68 29.44 13.46 13.81
C LEU A 68 29.41 11.92 13.77
N LYS A 69 30.52 11.27 13.41
CA LYS A 69 30.62 9.80 13.41
C LYS A 69 30.50 9.21 14.83
N ASN A 70 30.94 9.93 15.85
CA ASN A 70 30.73 9.55 17.25
C ASN A 70 29.28 9.77 17.69
N GLU A 71 28.67 10.90 17.32
CA GLU A 71 27.26 11.20 17.61
C GLU A 71 26.31 10.21 16.96
N LEU A 72 26.54 9.80 15.70
CA LEU A 72 25.75 8.77 15.03
C LEU A 72 25.81 7.43 15.79
N LYS A 73 26.99 7.01 16.24
CA LYS A 73 27.15 5.78 17.03
C LYS A 73 26.47 5.88 18.41
N ASN A 74 26.58 7.03 19.07
CA ASN A 74 25.87 7.31 20.32
C ASN A 74 24.35 7.25 20.12
N TRP A 75 23.86 7.86 19.04
CA TRP A 75 22.45 7.91 18.69
C TRP A 75 21.86 6.52 18.44
N GLN A 76 22.53 5.70 17.61
CA GLN A 76 22.15 4.31 17.37
C GLN A 76 22.07 3.55 18.70
N THR A 77 23.07 3.69 19.58
CA THR A 77 23.08 3.06 20.92
C THR A 77 21.91 3.53 21.81
N ILE A 78 21.56 4.82 21.75
CA ILE A 78 20.42 5.40 22.49
C ILE A 78 19.09 4.85 21.99
N VAL A 79 18.89 4.81 20.67
CA VAL A 79 17.69 4.28 20.02
C VAL A 79 17.55 2.78 20.28
N ASP A 80 18.65 2.03 20.17
CA ASP A 80 18.68 0.60 20.45
C ASP A 80 18.20 0.28 21.86
N HIS A 81 18.79 0.92 22.88
CA HIS A 81 18.38 0.74 24.27
C HIS A 81 16.95 1.23 24.56
N ALA A 82 16.49 2.30 23.91
CA ALA A 82 15.11 2.76 24.05
C ALA A 82 14.12 1.72 23.49
N GLN A 83 14.41 1.12 22.33
CA GLN A 83 13.59 0.07 21.71
C GLN A 83 13.59 -1.24 22.50
N GLU A 84 14.71 -1.60 23.15
CA GLU A 84 14.80 -2.74 24.08
C GLU A 84 13.91 -2.56 25.33
N GLN A 85 13.83 -1.33 25.85
CA GLN A 85 13.07 -1.02 27.06
C GLN A 85 11.58 -0.74 26.79
N CYS A 86 11.28 -0.07 25.68
CA CYS A 86 9.93 0.39 25.34
C CYS A 86 9.50 -0.24 24.01
N TYR A 87 8.98 -1.46 24.08
CA TYR A 87 8.61 -2.29 22.92
C TYR A 87 7.71 -1.58 21.88
N TYR A 88 6.83 -0.67 22.29
CA TYR A 88 5.96 0.05 21.35
C TYR A 88 6.71 1.03 20.42
N LEU A 89 7.94 1.41 20.73
CA LEU A 89 8.82 2.11 19.79
C LEU A 89 9.18 1.24 18.57
N THR A 90 9.10 -0.09 18.69
CA THR A 90 9.39 -1.01 17.58
C THR A 90 8.27 -1.10 16.53
N PHE A 91 7.16 -0.36 16.69
CA PHE A 91 6.06 -0.35 15.71
C PHE A 91 6.21 0.74 14.65
N PHE A 92 7.13 1.69 14.84
CA PHE A 92 7.17 2.93 14.06
C PHE A 92 8.62 3.32 13.70
N PRO A 93 8.92 3.71 12.44
CA PRO A 93 10.18 4.35 12.09
C PRO A 93 10.32 5.71 12.79
N ALA A 94 11.54 6.21 12.89
CA ALA A 94 11.89 7.37 13.70
C ALA A 94 11.04 8.59 13.36
N ARG A 95 10.80 8.89 12.07
CA ARG A 95 9.95 10.02 11.67
C ARG A 95 8.51 9.96 12.23
N HIS A 96 7.92 8.78 12.43
CA HIS A 96 6.63 8.61 13.10
C HIS A 96 6.75 8.80 14.63
N ILE A 97 7.86 8.36 15.24
CA ILE A 97 8.20 8.70 16.64
C ILE A 97 8.36 10.22 16.81
N LEU A 98 8.89 10.92 15.80
CA LEU A 98 8.97 12.38 15.77
C LEU A 98 7.60 13.06 15.64
N ALA A 99 6.68 12.51 14.84
CA ALA A 99 5.29 12.99 14.79
C ALA A 99 4.60 12.85 16.16
N PHE A 100 4.72 11.68 16.81
CA PHE A 100 4.22 11.46 18.18
C PHE A 100 4.85 12.41 19.20
N HIS A 101 6.17 12.62 19.16
CA HIS A 101 6.84 13.62 20.00
C HIS A 101 6.20 15.00 19.83
N ASP A 102 5.95 15.42 18.60
CA ASP A 102 5.43 16.75 18.30
C ASP A 102 3.95 16.88 18.70
N TYR A 103 3.15 15.81 18.55
CA TYR A 103 1.78 15.74 19.07
C TYR A 103 1.72 15.83 20.60
N PHE A 104 2.58 15.08 21.30
CA PHE A 104 2.64 15.02 22.76
C PHE A 104 3.27 16.26 23.41
N THR A 105 4.14 16.99 22.70
CA THR A 105 4.82 18.18 23.25
C THR A 105 4.22 19.51 22.81
N SER A 106 3.61 19.62 21.61
CA SER A 106 3.14 20.90 21.07
C SER A 106 1.89 21.44 21.77
N GLU A 107 2.01 22.67 22.26
CA GLU A 107 0.90 23.45 22.84
C GLU A 107 -0.12 23.94 21.79
N LYS A 108 0.31 24.06 20.53
CA LYS A 108 -0.55 24.54 19.45
C LYS A 108 -1.24 23.35 18.78
N PRO A 109 -2.57 23.39 18.56
CA PRO A 109 -3.24 22.38 17.78
C PRO A 109 -2.63 22.35 16.38
N ASP A 110 -2.45 21.13 15.89
CA ASP A 110 -1.93 20.78 14.58
C ASP A 110 -2.82 19.61 14.13
N GLU A 111 -3.76 19.90 13.23
CA GLU A 111 -4.77 18.95 12.78
C GLU A 111 -4.16 17.89 11.86
N GLU A 112 -3.12 18.24 11.09
CA GLU A 112 -2.45 17.31 10.18
C GLU A 112 -1.66 16.25 10.95
N ASN A 113 -0.83 16.68 11.92
CA ASN A 113 -0.13 15.76 12.82
C ASN A 113 -1.11 14.97 13.71
N GLU A 114 -2.23 15.56 14.15
CA GLU A 114 -3.23 14.82 14.91
C GLU A 114 -3.89 13.69 14.09
N GLU A 115 -4.23 13.93 12.82
CA GLU A 115 -4.75 12.88 11.93
C GLU A 115 -3.69 11.85 11.54
N GLU A 116 -2.42 12.25 11.39
CA GLU A 116 -1.30 11.31 11.24
C GLU A 116 -1.19 10.41 12.48
N CYS A 117 -1.10 10.97 13.69
CA CYS A 117 -1.00 10.21 14.93
C CYS A 117 -2.22 9.31 15.18
N LYS A 118 -3.44 9.73 14.82
CA LYS A 118 -4.64 8.86 14.83
C LYS A 118 -4.49 7.68 13.88
N THR A 119 -3.95 7.92 12.69
CA THR A 119 -3.69 6.90 11.66
C THR A 119 -2.65 5.89 12.14
N LEU A 120 -1.55 6.36 12.73
CA LEU A 120 -0.47 5.54 13.29
C LEU A 120 -0.93 4.68 14.48
N VAL A 121 -1.76 5.22 15.37
CA VAL A 121 -2.35 4.43 16.46
C VAL A 121 -3.26 3.31 15.91
N ARG A 122 -4.02 3.59 14.84
CA ARG A 122 -4.88 2.59 14.19
C ARG A 122 -4.11 1.49 13.43
N PHE A 123 -2.90 1.78 12.93
CA PHE A 123 -2.01 0.78 12.31
C PHE A 123 -1.64 -0.35 13.28
N VAL A 124 -1.44 -0.03 14.55
CA VAL A 124 -1.14 -1.03 15.60
C VAL A 124 -2.40 -1.73 16.09
N ASN A 125 -3.51 -0.99 16.26
CA ASN A 125 -4.78 -1.58 16.65
C ASN A 125 -5.97 -0.72 16.18
N ASN A 126 -6.86 -1.29 15.36
CA ASN A 126 -7.98 -0.55 14.77
C ASN A 126 -9.02 -0.01 15.78
N LYS A 127 -9.05 -0.51 17.03
CA LYS A 127 -9.91 -0.01 18.12
C LYS A 127 -9.23 1.06 18.99
N ALA A 128 -7.92 1.26 18.83
CA ALA A 128 -7.20 2.25 19.60
C ALA A 128 -7.59 3.67 19.21
N LYS A 129 -7.54 4.57 20.20
CA LYS A 129 -7.84 5.99 20.04
C LYS A 129 -6.65 6.79 20.56
N LEU A 130 -6.27 7.82 19.82
CA LEU A 130 -5.28 8.78 20.29
C LEU A 130 -5.86 9.53 21.51
N PRO A 131 -5.15 9.61 22.65
CA PRO A 131 -5.61 10.33 23.84
C PRO A 131 -5.60 11.84 23.57
N SER A 132 -6.42 12.61 24.30
CA SER A 132 -6.40 14.07 24.10
C SER A 132 -5.10 14.66 24.64
N ARG A 133 -4.62 15.75 24.03
CA ARG A 133 -3.40 16.47 24.47
C ARG A 133 -3.41 16.91 25.93
N LYS A 134 -4.59 16.96 26.58
CA LYS A 134 -4.75 17.34 28.00
C LYS A 134 -4.52 16.17 28.97
N ASP A 135 -4.60 14.93 28.49
CA ASP A 135 -4.51 13.72 29.31
C ASP A 135 -3.06 13.20 29.41
N ILE A 136 -2.15 13.72 28.59
CA ILE A 136 -0.74 13.35 28.50
C ILE A 136 0.05 14.07 29.59
N GLN A 137 0.77 13.31 30.42
CA GLN A 137 1.71 13.87 31.39
C GLN A 137 2.99 14.26 30.65
N GLY A 138 3.34 15.54 30.72
CA GLY A 138 4.28 16.17 29.79
C GLY A 138 5.63 15.47 29.67
N ILE A 139 5.94 15.06 28.44
CA ILE A 139 7.29 14.68 28.00
C ILE A 139 8.26 15.83 28.32
N SER A 140 9.50 15.50 28.68
CA SER A 140 10.53 16.41 29.20
C SER A 140 10.97 17.48 28.18
N ARG A 141 10.16 18.53 28.02
CA ARG A 141 10.41 19.66 27.11
C ARG A 141 11.78 20.30 27.39
N GLY A 142 12.60 20.40 26.35
CA GLY A 142 13.93 21.02 26.42
C GLY A 142 15.03 20.17 27.10
N SER A 143 14.75 18.92 27.46
CA SER A 143 15.79 17.99 27.90
C SER A 143 16.70 17.58 26.75
N LYS A 144 18.00 17.40 27.02
CA LYS A 144 18.96 16.74 26.11
C LYS A 144 19.17 15.25 26.45
N ASP A 145 18.46 14.72 27.44
CA ASP A 145 18.38 13.27 27.66
C ASP A 145 17.40 12.64 26.66
N TYR A 146 17.90 12.38 25.44
CA TYR A 146 17.08 11.84 24.36
C TYR A 146 16.60 10.42 24.64
N ARG A 147 17.36 9.62 25.42
CA ARG A 147 16.91 8.30 25.85
C ARG A 147 15.66 8.41 26.72
N LYS A 148 15.66 9.34 27.70
CA LYS A 148 14.48 9.62 28.53
C LYS A 148 13.30 10.09 27.69
N ILE A 149 13.50 10.98 26.71
CA ILE A 149 12.44 11.43 25.80
C ILE A 149 11.85 10.25 25.00
N LEU A 150 12.69 9.40 24.40
CA LEU A 150 12.21 8.21 23.67
C LEU A 150 11.44 7.25 24.59
N CYS A 151 11.91 7.02 25.82
CA CYS A 151 11.20 6.20 26.79
C CYS A 151 9.87 6.82 27.24
N GLU A 152 9.79 8.14 27.39
CA GLU A 152 8.55 8.87 27.69
C GLU A 152 7.52 8.70 26.57
N ILE A 153 7.93 8.86 25.30
CA ILE A 153 7.07 8.56 24.13
C ILE A 153 6.62 7.09 24.17
N GLY A 154 7.55 6.16 24.40
CA GLY A 154 7.28 4.72 24.48
C GLY A 154 6.29 4.34 25.58
N ASN A 155 6.33 5.04 26.72
CA ASN A 155 5.39 4.87 27.83
C ASN A 155 3.99 5.40 27.51
N GLU A 156 3.86 6.54 26.81
CA GLU A 156 2.55 7.01 26.33
C GLU A 156 1.95 6.06 25.29
N LEU A 157 2.77 5.55 24.35
CA LEU A 157 2.33 4.50 23.42
C LEU A 157 1.90 3.23 24.17
N GLU A 158 2.64 2.79 25.19
CA GLU A 158 2.22 1.66 26.02
C GLU A 158 0.84 1.91 26.66
N LYS A 159 0.59 3.08 27.26
CA LYS A 159 -0.72 3.39 27.88
C LYS A 159 -1.88 3.25 26.89
N ILE A 160 -1.69 3.69 25.64
CA ILE A 160 -2.71 3.58 24.57
C ILE A 160 -3.08 2.11 24.33
N PHE A 161 -2.11 1.22 24.17
CA PHE A 161 -2.35 -0.16 23.74
C PHE A 161 -2.56 -1.16 24.89
N LYS A 162 -2.02 -0.89 26.09
CA LYS A 162 -2.03 -1.82 27.23
C LYS A 162 -3.43 -2.20 27.73
N SER A 163 -4.40 -1.31 27.58
CA SER A 163 -5.80 -1.54 27.95
C SER A 163 -6.62 -2.28 26.89
N ILE A 164 -6.07 -2.44 25.68
CA ILE A 164 -6.79 -2.97 24.51
C ILE A 164 -6.44 -4.45 24.32
N PRO A 165 -7.43 -5.34 24.15
CA PRO A 165 -7.16 -6.74 23.86
C PRO A 165 -6.34 -6.91 22.58
N LYS A 166 -5.17 -7.55 22.69
CA LYS A 166 -4.27 -7.94 21.58
C LYS A 166 -4.81 -9.18 20.85
N GLN A 167 -6.11 -9.20 20.60
CA GLN A 167 -6.79 -10.34 19.99
C GLN A 167 -6.39 -10.43 18.52
N SER A 168 -5.73 -11.52 18.14
CA SER A 168 -5.54 -11.90 16.74
C SER A 168 -6.92 -12.02 16.07
N ARG A 169 -7.10 -11.43 14.89
CA ARG A 169 -8.36 -11.51 14.14
C ARG A 169 -8.64 -12.96 13.78
N GLY A 170 -9.62 -13.55 14.47
CA GLY A 170 -9.92 -14.97 14.38
C GLY A 170 -10.15 -15.42 12.94
N GLY A 171 -9.39 -16.43 12.51
CA GLY A 171 -9.51 -16.99 11.18
C GLY A 171 -10.70 -17.95 11.07
N LEU A 172 -10.99 -18.35 9.82
CA LEU A 172 -11.88 -19.46 9.47
C LEU A 172 -11.76 -20.59 10.49
N LYS A 173 -12.87 -20.89 11.21
CA LYS A 173 -12.88 -21.94 12.25
C LYS A 173 -12.29 -23.22 11.69
N ALA A 174 -11.34 -23.80 12.44
CA ALA A 174 -10.52 -24.96 12.07
C ALA A 174 -11.27 -26.21 11.54
N ALA A 175 -12.60 -26.27 11.66
CA ALA A 175 -13.46 -27.32 11.14
C ALA A 175 -13.80 -27.18 9.63
N GLY A 176 -13.69 -25.98 9.04
CA GLY A 176 -14.05 -25.75 7.63
C GLY A 176 -13.00 -26.24 6.63
N VAL A 177 -11.72 -25.90 6.86
CA VAL A 177 -10.59 -26.17 5.94
C VAL A 177 -10.09 -27.62 6.08
N SER A 178 -11.00 -28.59 6.10
CA SER A 178 -10.74 -29.99 6.46
C SER A 178 -9.90 -30.78 5.44
N GLY A 179 -9.62 -30.22 4.26
CA GLY A 179 -8.87 -30.89 3.19
C GLY A 179 -7.39 -30.49 3.03
N GLN A 180 -6.98 -29.28 3.43
CA GLN A 180 -5.65 -28.73 3.10
C GLN A 180 -4.98 -27.92 4.22
N ARG A 181 -4.90 -28.50 5.43
CA ARG A 181 -3.84 -28.12 6.38
C ARG A 181 -2.51 -28.69 5.90
N THR A 182 -1.86 -28.00 4.96
CA THR A 182 -0.53 -28.37 4.49
C THR A 182 0.46 -28.20 5.63
N THR A 183 0.87 -29.30 6.26
CA THR A 183 1.80 -29.32 7.41
C THR A 183 3.17 -28.67 7.12
N LEU A 184 3.49 -28.46 5.84
CA LEU A 184 4.66 -27.73 5.36
C LEU A 184 4.64 -26.24 5.73
N ASN A 185 3.48 -25.60 5.83
CA ASN A 185 3.36 -24.15 6.05
C ASN A 185 3.10 -23.79 7.53
N ILE A 186 3.37 -24.71 8.47
CA ILE A 186 3.22 -24.49 9.91
C ILE A 186 4.55 -24.05 10.51
N ILE A 187 4.59 -22.82 11.01
CA ILE A 187 5.79 -22.18 11.56
C ILE A 187 5.97 -22.59 13.03
N LYS A 188 7.23 -22.79 13.45
CA LYS A 188 7.58 -23.31 14.78
C LYS A 188 8.37 -22.26 15.54
N LYS A 189 8.07 -22.07 16.82
CA LYS A 189 8.78 -21.12 17.70
C LYS A 189 10.29 -21.37 17.68
N GLY A 190 11.07 -20.29 17.61
CA GLY A 190 12.52 -20.33 17.63
C GLY A 190 13.15 -20.94 16.37
N LYS A 191 12.36 -21.14 15.31
CA LYS A 191 12.86 -21.53 13.98
C LYS A 191 12.45 -20.49 12.97
N LEU A 192 13.43 -20.07 12.16
CA LEU A 192 13.15 -19.30 10.96
C LEU A 192 12.38 -20.18 9.97
N PHE A 193 11.42 -19.59 9.27
CA PHE A 193 10.75 -20.22 8.14
C PHE A 193 10.97 -19.37 6.90
N ILE A 194 11.35 -19.97 5.77
CA ILE A 194 11.55 -19.23 4.53
C ILE A 194 10.70 -19.85 3.43
N ALA A 195 9.71 -19.11 2.94
CA ALA A 195 8.98 -19.46 1.73
C ALA A 195 9.76 -18.99 0.49
N ALA A 196 10.04 -19.90 -0.43
CA ALA A 196 10.50 -19.56 -1.77
C ALA A 196 9.37 -19.82 -2.77
N CYS A 197 9.07 -18.84 -3.63
CA CYS A 197 8.06 -18.98 -4.69
C CYS A 197 8.63 -18.70 -6.09
N ALA A 198 8.02 -19.31 -7.10
CA ALA A 198 8.36 -19.13 -8.51
C ALA A 198 7.43 -18.15 -9.25
N ASP A 199 6.44 -17.59 -8.55
CA ASP A 199 5.48 -16.62 -9.07
C ASP A 199 5.29 -15.49 -8.03
N LYS A 200 5.83 -14.32 -8.37
CA LYS A 200 5.75 -13.07 -7.61
C LYS A 200 4.31 -12.62 -7.32
N THR A 201 3.35 -12.92 -8.21
CA THR A 201 1.93 -12.59 -7.98
C THR A 201 1.28 -13.43 -6.88
N ARG A 202 1.95 -14.50 -6.41
CA ARG A 202 1.47 -15.36 -5.32
C ARG A 202 1.85 -14.87 -3.92
N VAL A 203 2.68 -13.84 -3.76
CA VAL A 203 3.12 -13.38 -2.43
C VAL A 203 1.93 -13.09 -1.48
N PRO A 204 0.86 -12.37 -1.86
CA PRO A 204 -0.35 -12.24 -1.04
C PRO A 204 -0.97 -13.57 -0.59
N ASN A 205 -1.02 -14.55 -1.50
CA ASN A 205 -1.59 -15.86 -1.24
C ASN A 205 -0.70 -16.67 -0.27
N ILE A 206 0.62 -16.59 -0.42
CA ILE A 206 1.58 -17.21 0.50
C ILE A 206 1.48 -16.59 1.89
N ILE A 207 1.42 -15.25 2.01
CA ILE A 207 1.17 -14.56 3.28
C ILE A 207 -0.11 -15.13 3.92
N MET A 208 -1.24 -15.14 3.20
CA MET A 208 -2.49 -15.70 3.73
C MET A 208 -2.37 -17.17 4.12
N SER A 209 -1.61 -17.99 3.38
CA SER A 209 -1.34 -19.38 3.73
C SER A 209 -0.65 -19.51 5.10
N LEU A 210 0.38 -18.70 5.36
CA LEU A 210 1.10 -18.75 6.63
C LEU A 210 0.20 -18.36 7.81
N TYR A 211 -0.58 -17.28 7.68
CA TYR A 211 -1.45 -16.81 8.76
C TYR A 211 -2.65 -17.75 9.01
N VAL A 212 -3.36 -18.18 7.96
CA VAL A 212 -4.51 -19.10 8.07
C VAL A 212 -4.11 -20.45 8.67
N ASN A 213 -2.93 -20.98 8.32
CA ASN A 213 -2.42 -22.22 8.93
C ASN A 213 -2.04 -22.05 10.42
N ASN A 214 -1.76 -20.83 10.88
CA ASN A 214 -1.58 -20.49 12.30
C ASN A 214 -2.92 -20.10 13.01
N GLY A 215 -4.05 -20.05 12.29
CA GLY A 215 -5.40 -19.93 12.85
C GLY A 215 -5.98 -18.51 12.96
N TYR A 216 -5.34 -17.51 12.36
CA TYR A 216 -5.79 -16.12 12.37
C TYR A 216 -5.46 -15.41 11.05
N TYR A 217 -5.98 -14.19 10.88
CA TYR A 217 -5.64 -13.31 9.77
C TYR A 217 -4.55 -12.31 10.17
N PRO A 218 -3.69 -11.84 9.24
CA PRO A 218 -2.62 -10.90 9.54
C PRO A 218 -3.16 -9.52 9.95
N GLU A 219 -2.49 -8.89 10.91
CA GLU A 219 -2.63 -7.47 11.23
C GLU A 219 -1.49 -6.66 10.58
N PRO A 220 -1.67 -5.34 10.30
CA PRO A 220 -0.68 -4.52 9.58
C PRO A 220 0.73 -4.58 10.18
N TRP A 221 0.83 -4.45 11.51
CA TRP A 221 2.10 -4.46 12.25
C TRP A 221 2.82 -5.82 12.24
N GLN A 222 2.19 -6.89 11.75
CA GLN A 222 2.81 -8.22 11.61
C GLN A 222 3.52 -8.43 10.27
N LEU A 223 3.36 -7.49 9.33
CA LEU A 223 3.91 -7.58 7.97
C LEU A 223 4.94 -6.48 7.71
N LEU A 224 5.97 -6.82 6.94
CA LEU A 224 6.84 -5.86 6.25
C LEU A 224 6.96 -6.34 4.81
N ILE A 225 6.36 -5.58 3.89
CA ILE A 225 6.46 -5.84 2.45
C ILE A 225 7.61 -4.97 1.95
N CYS A 226 8.70 -5.60 1.53
CA CYS A 226 9.86 -4.89 1.02
C CYS A 226 9.57 -4.30 -0.36
N THR A 227 10.25 -3.19 -0.63
CA THR A 227 10.30 -2.49 -1.91
C THR A 227 11.76 -2.09 -2.16
N THR A 228 12.06 -1.57 -3.35
CA THR A 228 13.39 -1.01 -3.67
C THR A 228 13.75 0.24 -2.84
N SER A 229 12.81 0.81 -2.08
CA SER A 229 13.04 1.94 -1.15
C SER A 229 13.01 1.54 0.33
N THR A 230 12.91 0.24 0.65
CA THR A 230 12.94 -0.23 2.05
C THR A 230 14.30 0.05 2.68
N THR A 231 14.28 0.55 3.91
CA THR A 231 15.47 0.99 4.64
C THR A 231 15.94 -0.02 5.67
N MET A 232 17.23 0.08 6.06
CA MET A 232 17.78 -0.75 7.14
C MET A 232 17.11 -0.46 8.50
N GLU A 233 16.56 0.76 8.68
CA GLU A 233 15.79 1.11 9.87
C GLU A 233 14.54 0.23 9.99
N GLU A 234 13.73 0.14 8.93
CA GLU A 234 12.50 -0.66 8.90
C GLU A 234 12.78 -2.14 9.19
N LEU A 235 13.83 -2.71 8.57
CA LEU A 235 14.28 -4.07 8.81
C LEU A 235 14.67 -4.27 10.28
N THR A 236 15.52 -3.40 10.81
CA THR A 236 16.01 -3.47 12.21
C THR A 236 14.87 -3.40 13.22
N ILE A 237 13.96 -2.45 13.03
CA ILE A 237 12.79 -2.23 13.87
C ILE A 237 11.85 -3.43 13.80
N PHE A 238 11.61 -3.99 12.61
CA PHE A 238 10.74 -5.14 12.42
C PHE A 238 11.30 -6.42 13.06
N ILE A 239 12.60 -6.69 12.90
CA ILE A 239 13.24 -7.85 13.54
C ILE A 239 13.18 -7.72 15.06
N LYS A 240 13.51 -6.55 15.64
CA LYS A 240 13.34 -6.33 17.08
C LYS A 240 11.90 -6.54 17.54
N ARG A 241 10.91 -6.02 16.78
CA ARG A 241 9.48 -6.24 17.05
C ARG A 241 9.15 -7.74 17.09
N SER A 242 9.61 -8.51 16.11
CA SER A 242 9.39 -9.96 16.04
C SER A 242 10.03 -10.73 17.21
N PHE A 243 11.29 -10.44 17.53
CA PHE A 243 12.03 -11.18 18.55
C PHE A 243 11.61 -10.79 19.99
N PHE A 244 11.26 -9.53 20.23
CA PHE A 244 10.85 -9.07 21.57
C PHE A 244 9.36 -9.33 21.88
N ALA A 245 8.56 -9.74 20.89
CA ALA A 245 7.10 -9.93 21.00
C ALA A 245 6.67 -10.79 22.21
N SER A 246 7.30 -11.94 22.42
CA SER A 246 6.89 -12.88 23.48
C SER A 246 7.14 -12.37 24.90
N LYS A 247 8.00 -11.36 25.10
CA LYS A 247 8.22 -10.72 26.40
C LYS A 247 7.23 -9.59 26.68
N ASN A 248 6.52 -9.14 25.64
CA ASN A 248 5.69 -7.93 25.66
C ASN A 248 4.19 -8.24 25.45
N GLY A 249 3.75 -9.47 25.71
CA GLY A 249 2.36 -9.89 25.58
C GLY A 249 1.89 -10.03 24.13
N TYR A 250 2.80 -10.30 23.20
CA TYR A 250 2.54 -10.61 21.78
C TYR A 250 3.04 -12.02 21.42
N GLU A 251 3.14 -12.92 22.41
CA GLU A 251 3.44 -14.32 22.19
C GLU A 251 2.51 -14.97 21.16
N ASN A 252 3.03 -15.96 20.42
CA ASN A 252 2.33 -16.71 19.36
C ASN A 252 1.92 -15.89 18.12
N HIS A 253 2.22 -14.60 18.06
CA HIS A 253 2.04 -13.79 16.85
C HIS A 253 3.18 -14.05 15.86
N LEU A 254 2.81 -14.40 14.65
CA LEU A 254 3.69 -14.52 13.49
C LEU A 254 4.06 -13.12 13.00
N PHE A 255 5.30 -12.98 12.55
CA PHE A 255 5.79 -11.84 11.79
C PHE A 255 6.27 -12.34 10.43
N CYS A 256 6.03 -11.57 9.37
CA CYS A 256 6.43 -11.94 8.02
C CYS A 256 7.11 -10.77 7.31
N ILE A 257 8.29 -11.00 6.75
CA ILE A 257 8.92 -10.09 5.78
C ILE A 257 8.76 -10.71 4.39
N ALA A 258 8.32 -9.93 3.40
CA ALA A 258 8.07 -10.38 2.04
C ALA A 258 8.77 -9.50 1.00
N ASN A 259 8.87 -9.99 -0.24
CA ASN A 259 9.56 -9.33 -1.37
C ASN A 259 11.05 -9.03 -1.11
N LEU A 260 11.73 -9.92 -0.38
CA LEU A 260 13.12 -9.74 0.05
C LEU A 260 14.13 -9.68 -1.10
N GLU A 261 13.75 -10.13 -2.28
CA GLU A 261 14.51 -9.99 -3.53
C GLU A 261 14.62 -8.53 -4.02
N LEU A 262 13.75 -7.62 -3.56
CA LEU A 262 13.79 -6.19 -3.88
C LEU A 262 14.80 -5.41 -3.03
N LEU A 263 15.35 -6.01 -1.98
CA LEU A 263 16.42 -5.44 -1.18
C LEU A 263 17.76 -5.55 -1.91
N ASP A 264 18.58 -4.51 -1.81
CA ASP A 264 19.98 -4.59 -2.26
C ASP A 264 20.81 -5.61 -1.44
N PHE A 265 22.02 -5.89 -1.92
CA PHE A 265 22.89 -6.90 -1.30
C PHE A 265 23.34 -6.52 0.13
N GLU A 266 23.55 -5.23 0.42
CA GLU A 266 24.00 -4.75 1.73
C GLU A 266 22.88 -4.93 2.76
N LEU A 267 21.65 -4.54 2.42
CA LEU A 267 20.45 -4.77 3.22
C LEU A 267 20.15 -6.27 3.43
N GLN A 268 20.30 -7.10 2.40
CA GLN A 268 20.15 -8.56 2.54
C GLN A 268 21.21 -9.16 3.49
N TYR A 269 22.47 -8.73 3.39
CA TYR A 269 23.57 -9.19 4.24
C TYR A 269 23.35 -8.79 5.71
N ASP A 270 22.99 -7.53 5.96
CA ASP A 270 22.76 -7.04 7.32
C ASP A 270 21.51 -7.66 7.95
N LEU A 271 20.44 -7.89 7.19
CA LEU A 271 19.27 -8.65 7.66
C LEU A 271 19.64 -10.07 8.10
N VAL A 272 20.46 -10.78 7.31
CA VAL A 272 20.97 -12.12 7.67
C VAL A 272 21.75 -12.06 8.99
N ASN A 273 22.61 -11.06 9.16
CA ASN A 273 23.42 -10.89 10.36
C ASN A 273 22.58 -10.55 11.61
N GLN A 274 21.57 -9.68 11.48
CA GLN A 274 20.64 -9.36 12.57
C GLN A 274 19.78 -10.55 13.00
N ILE A 275 19.26 -11.32 12.04
CA ILE A 275 18.53 -12.56 12.35
C ILE A 275 19.45 -13.54 13.08
N ARG A 276 20.70 -13.68 12.63
CA ARG A 276 21.69 -14.57 13.28
C ARG A 276 22.06 -14.12 14.69
N SER A 277 22.25 -12.82 14.95
CA SER A 277 22.59 -12.32 16.28
C SER A 277 21.43 -12.45 17.29
N MET A 278 20.18 -12.43 16.82
CA MET A 278 19.01 -12.57 17.70
C MET A 278 18.50 -14.01 17.86
N ARG A 279 19.00 -15.00 17.07
CA ARG A 279 18.57 -16.42 17.10
C ARG A 279 18.68 -17.12 18.47
N ASP A 280 19.44 -16.56 19.42
CA ASP A 280 19.52 -17.06 20.79
C ASP A 280 18.20 -16.90 21.58
N GLN A 281 17.34 -15.94 21.19
CA GLN A 281 15.98 -15.87 21.71
C GLN A 281 15.13 -16.94 21.02
N LYS A 282 14.56 -17.88 21.77
CA LYS A 282 13.87 -19.07 21.20
C LYS A 282 12.35 -18.91 21.04
N ASP A 283 11.80 -17.74 21.37
CA ASP A 283 10.36 -17.50 21.45
C ASP A 283 9.79 -16.62 20.33
N PHE A 284 10.53 -16.42 19.23
CA PHE A 284 10.06 -15.72 18.04
C PHE A 284 9.26 -16.63 17.09
N LEU A 285 8.44 -16.03 16.24
CA LEU A 285 7.82 -16.63 15.05
C LEU A 285 8.04 -15.68 13.87
N LEU A 286 8.98 -16.03 12.99
CA LEU A 286 9.38 -15.20 11.85
C LEU A 286 9.35 -16.02 10.56
N ALA A 287 8.60 -15.54 9.58
CA ALA A 287 8.64 -15.96 8.20
C ALA A 287 9.36 -14.94 7.33
N LEU A 288 10.09 -15.44 6.33
CA LEU A 288 10.63 -14.69 5.21
C LEU A 288 9.98 -15.22 3.93
N ILE A 289 9.60 -14.35 3.00
CA ILE A 289 9.12 -14.73 1.67
C ILE A 289 10.04 -14.10 0.63
N CYS A 290 10.61 -14.94 -0.23
CA CYS A 290 11.47 -14.55 -1.34
C CYS A 290 10.88 -15.09 -2.64
N TYR A 291 10.76 -14.24 -3.65
CA TYR A 291 10.65 -14.71 -5.04
C TYR A 291 12.01 -15.29 -5.48
N ARG A 292 11.98 -16.46 -6.11
CA ARG A 292 13.15 -17.12 -6.69
C ARG A 292 13.02 -17.10 -8.21
N GLU A 293 13.73 -16.17 -8.84
CA GLU A 293 13.94 -16.20 -10.28
C GLU A 293 14.91 -17.34 -10.66
N ASN A 294 14.62 -18.03 -11.75
CA ASN A 294 15.42 -19.18 -12.20
C ASN A 294 16.83 -18.73 -12.63
N GLY A 295 17.85 -19.23 -11.93
CA GLY A 295 19.26 -18.97 -12.24
C GLY A 295 19.89 -17.81 -11.49
N ILE A 296 19.15 -17.10 -10.63
CA ILE A 296 19.68 -16.02 -9.79
C ILE A 296 19.99 -16.55 -8.38
N HIS A 297 21.20 -16.28 -7.90
CA HIS A 297 21.58 -16.50 -6.49
C HIS A 297 20.97 -15.42 -5.60
N HIS A 298 20.25 -15.83 -4.56
CA HIS A 298 19.64 -14.90 -3.60
C HIS A 298 20.28 -15.13 -2.22
N HIS A 299 20.95 -14.10 -1.70
CA HIS A 299 21.79 -14.20 -0.50
C HIS A 299 21.06 -14.84 0.68
N ILE A 300 19.82 -14.41 0.96
CA ILE A 300 18.99 -14.93 2.06
C ILE A 300 18.69 -16.43 1.90
N LEU A 301 18.34 -16.88 0.68
CA LEU A 301 18.03 -18.28 0.39
C LEU A 301 19.27 -19.18 0.53
N ASP A 302 20.45 -18.69 0.13
CA ASP A 302 21.70 -19.42 0.24
C ASP A 302 22.17 -19.51 1.71
N GLN A 303 22.12 -18.39 2.44
CA GLN A 303 22.55 -18.28 3.85
C GLN A 303 21.67 -19.05 4.86
N PHE A 304 20.44 -19.41 4.46
CA PHE A 304 19.46 -20.12 5.29
C PHE A 304 18.84 -21.33 4.57
N SER A 305 19.56 -21.94 3.64
CA SER A 305 19.07 -23.05 2.78
C SER A 305 18.43 -24.23 3.51
N SER A 306 18.77 -24.50 4.78
CA SER A 306 18.12 -25.52 5.62
C SER A 306 16.70 -25.18 6.07
N ASP A 307 16.35 -23.89 6.06
CA ASP A 307 15.09 -23.33 6.58
C ASP A 307 14.10 -23.00 5.42
N VAL A 308 14.48 -23.30 4.17
CA VAL A 308 13.71 -22.98 2.94
C VAL A 308 12.69 -24.07 2.58
N VAL A 309 11.46 -23.63 2.32
CA VAL A 309 10.32 -24.43 1.84
C VAL A 309 9.78 -23.79 0.56
N VAL A 310 9.63 -24.57 -0.52
CA VAL A 310 8.98 -24.10 -1.75
C VAL A 310 7.46 -24.21 -1.58
N THR A 311 6.73 -23.14 -1.86
CA THR A 311 5.26 -23.10 -1.67
C THR A 311 4.58 -22.07 -2.56
N ASP A 312 3.42 -22.44 -3.12
CA ASP A 312 2.54 -21.56 -3.90
C ASP A 312 1.38 -20.97 -3.06
N GLY A 313 1.36 -21.26 -1.76
CA GLY A 313 0.34 -20.79 -0.81
C GLY A 313 -0.88 -21.72 -0.69
N LEU A 314 -2.07 -21.13 -0.65
CA LEU A 314 -3.38 -21.77 -0.65
C LEU A 314 -3.91 -21.94 -2.08
N ASN A 315 -4.73 -22.96 -2.30
CA ASN A 315 -5.45 -23.11 -3.56
C ASN A 315 -6.49 -21.98 -3.77
N ASN A 316 -6.92 -21.78 -5.03
CA ASN A 316 -7.84 -20.70 -5.41
C ASN A 316 -9.25 -20.81 -4.78
N GLU A 317 -9.71 -22.00 -4.40
CA GLU A 317 -11.01 -22.21 -3.74
C GLU A 317 -10.94 -21.77 -2.28
N THR A 318 -9.92 -22.20 -1.53
CA THR A 318 -9.69 -21.79 -0.14
C THR A 318 -9.44 -20.28 -0.06
N MET A 319 -8.71 -19.67 -1.01
CA MET A 319 -8.61 -18.21 -1.08
C MET A 319 -9.98 -17.54 -1.30
N ARG A 320 -10.84 -18.07 -2.18
CA ARG A 320 -12.22 -17.55 -2.36
C ARG A 320 -13.06 -17.68 -1.09
N GLU A 321 -12.89 -18.73 -0.29
CA GLU A 321 -13.58 -18.88 1.00
C GLU A 321 -13.09 -17.86 2.03
N VAL A 322 -11.78 -17.68 2.16
CA VAL A 322 -11.14 -16.68 3.02
C VAL A 322 -11.61 -15.26 2.67
N TYR A 323 -11.59 -14.89 1.39
CA TYR A 323 -12.04 -13.55 0.97
C TYR A 323 -13.56 -13.38 1.00
N ARG A 324 -14.35 -14.46 0.94
CA ARG A 324 -15.79 -14.41 1.22
C ARG A 324 -16.08 -14.11 2.70
N GLU A 325 -15.25 -14.58 3.63
CA GLU A 325 -15.37 -14.20 5.05
C GLU A 325 -14.90 -12.76 5.30
N LEU A 326 -13.68 -12.42 4.84
CA LEU A 326 -13.04 -11.12 5.07
C LEU A 326 -13.74 -9.94 4.37
N CYS A 327 -14.22 -10.16 3.14
CA CYS A 327 -14.56 -9.09 2.20
C CYS A 327 -16.02 -9.17 1.71
N GLN A 328 -16.95 -9.46 2.62
CA GLN A 328 -18.40 -9.61 2.33
C GLN A 328 -19.03 -8.40 1.59
N ASN A 329 -18.46 -7.21 1.76
CA ASN A 329 -18.95 -5.95 1.17
C ASN A 329 -18.11 -5.48 -0.03
N VAL A 330 -17.28 -6.37 -0.59
CA VAL A 330 -16.38 -6.09 -1.71
C VAL A 330 -16.83 -6.88 -2.94
N ILE A 331 -17.08 -6.18 -4.04
CA ILE A 331 -17.56 -6.78 -5.30
C ILE A 331 -16.62 -6.40 -6.44
N ARG A 332 -16.04 -7.41 -7.10
CA ARG A 332 -15.32 -7.25 -8.37
C ARG A 332 -16.33 -7.19 -9.52
N VAL A 333 -16.27 -6.12 -10.30
CA VAL A 333 -17.15 -5.87 -11.46
C VAL A 333 -16.34 -6.00 -12.74
N SER A 334 -16.78 -6.88 -13.63
CA SER A 334 -16.13 -7.17 -14.92
C SER A 334 -17.20 -7.36 -16.00
N SER A 335 -16.82 -7.27 -17.28
CA SER A 335 -17.74 -7.49 -18.40
C SER A 335 -17.02 -8.03 -19.63
N ASP A 336 -17.72 -8.72 -20.51
CA ASP A 336 -17.15 -9.28 -21.75
C ASP A 336 -16.48 -8.18 -22.60
N LEU A 337 -17.21 -7.09 -22.83
CA LEU A 337 -16.76 -5.94 -23.64
C LEU A 337 -16.77 -4.64 -22.84
N SER A 338 -16.00 -3.66 -23.34
CA SER A 338 -16.06 -2.29 -22.85
C SER A 338 -17.43 -1.66 -23.16
N GLY A 339 -17.87 -0.71 -22.33
CA GLY A 339 -19.16 -0.04 -22.53
C GLY A 339 -20.41 -0.85 -22.15
N GLN A 340 -20.28 -2.02 -21.51
CA GLN A 340 -21.40 -2.83 -21.00
C GLN A 340 -21.90 -2.41 -19.59
N GLY A 341 -21.75 -1.14 -19.20
CA GLY A 341 -22.45 -0.56 -18.06
C GLY A 341 -21.89 -0.83 -16.65
N LYS A 342 -20.64 -1.32 -16.52
CA LYS A 342 -19.99 -1.59 -15.22
C LYS A 342 -20.10 -0.43 -14.22
N THR A 343 -19.65 0.76 -14.59
CA THR A 343 -19.69 1.96 -13.73
C THR A 343 -21.12 2.38 -13.39
N GLU A 344 -22.08 2.19 -14.31
CA GLU A 344 -23.48 2.55 -14.09
C GLU A 344 -24.16 1.58 -13.11
N TRP A 345 -23.85 0.28 -13.21
CA TRP A 345 -24.27 -0.72 -12.23
C TRP A 345 -23.70 -0.41 -10.83
N ILE A 346 -22.44 0.02 -10.74
CA ILE A 346 -21.80 0.42 -9.47
C ILE A 346 -22.50 1.64 -8.84
N LYS A 347 -22.86 2.66 -9.65
CA LYS A 347 -23.62 3.83 -9.15
C LYS A 347 -24.99 3.42 -8.63
N GLU A 348 -25.71 2.58 -9.37
CA GLU A 348 -27.05 2.13 -9.00
C GLU A 348 -27.02 1.26 -7.73
N ASP A 349 -26.10 0.31 -7.63
CA ASP A 349 -25.94 -0.53 -6.44
C ASP A 349 -25.45 0.26 -5.21
N SER A 350 -24.60 1.27 -5.41
CA SER A 350 -24.22 2.24 -4.37
C SER A 350 -25.43 3.05 -3.89
N PHE A 351 -26.25 3.57 -4.82
CA PHE A 351 -27.45 4.34 -4.51
C PHE A 351 -28.49 3.49 -3.77
N ASN A 352 -28.72 2.25 -4.20
CA ASN A 352 -29.59 1.29 -3.50
C ASN A 352 -29.12 1.01 -2.06
N LYS A 353 -27.80 1.04 -1.83
CA LYS A 353 -27.16 0.96 -0.50
C LYS A 353 -27.11 2.30 0.25
N LYS A 354 -27.70 3.38 -0.30
CA LYS A 354 -27.70 4.76 0.22
C LYS A 354 -26.29 5.33 0.39
N ARG A 355 -25.38 5.00 -0.53
CA ARG A 355 -23.99 5.46 -0.58
C ARG A 355 -23.72 6.26 -1.86
N ILE A 356 -22.74 7.17 -1.78
CA ILE A 356 -22.22 7.92 -2.93
C ILE A 356 -20.91 7.25 -3.38
N PRO A 357 -20.77 6.83 -4.65
CA PRO A 357 -19.53 6.21 -5.13
C PRO A 357 -18.40 7.24 -5.26
N ARG A 358 -17.32 7.02 -4.52
CA ARG A 358 -16.06 7.78 -4.56
C ARG A 358 -15.05 7.01 -5.41
N SER A 359 -14.78 7.50 -6.62
CA SER A 359 -13.86 6.85 -7.56
C SER A 359 -12.39 7.04 -7.18
N PHE A 360 -11.63 5.94 -7.22
CA PHE A 360 -10.18 5.86 -7.12
C PHE A 360 -9.67 5.18 -8.39
N LEU A 361 -8.89 5.90 -9.21
CA LEU A 361 -8.44 5.44 -10.52
C LEU A 361 -7.08 4.74 -10.40
N ILE A 362 -6.96 3.56 -10.98
CA ILE A 362 -5.69 2.87 -11.21
C ILE A 362 -5.48 2.77 -12.73
N SER A 363 -4.35 3.29 -13.18
CA SER A 363 -3.88 3.27 -14.57
C SER A 363 -2.44 2.77 -14.61
N ASP A 364 -1.81 2.88 -15.78
CA ASP A 364 -0.37 2.75 -15.93
C ASP A 364 0.39 3.77 -15.04
N ASP A 365 1.66 3.45 -14.78
CA ASP A 365 2.59 4.18 -13.92
C ASP A 365 2.14 4.34 -12.44
N MET A 366 1.23 3.47 -11.98
CA MET A 366 0.79 3.37 -10.58
C MET A 366 1.60 2.33 -9.80
N GLU A 367 2.85 2.69 -9.50
CA GLU A 367 3.69 1.98 -8.52
C GLU A 367 3.05 2.02 -7.11
N PHE A 368 3.40 1.06 -6.26
CA PHE A 368 2.81 0.85 -4.93
C PHE A 368 2.79 2.12 -4.06
N GLY A 369 3.91 2.86 -4.01
CA GLY A 369 3.98 4.09 -3.24
C GLY A 369 3.06 5.21 -3.75
N ARG A 370 2.80 5.25 -5.07
CA ARG A 370 1.83 6.19 -5.67
C ARG A 370 0.40 5.78 -5.32
N LEU A 371 0.09 4.49 -5.34
CA LEU A 371 -1.22 3.96 -4.95
C LEU A 371 -1.56 4.32 -3.49
N VAL A 372 -0.64 4.08 -2.55
CA VAL A 372 -0.83 4.41 -1.13
C VAL A 372 -1.04 5.91 -0.94
N ARG A 373 -0.20 6.74 -1.57
CA ARG A 373 -0.30 8.20 -1.47
C ARG A 373 -1.61 8.75 -2.05
N GLN A 374 -1.98 8.35 -3.27
CA GLN A 374 -3.25 8.78 -3.87
C GLN A 374 -4.46 8.29 -3.06
N PHE A 375 -4.38 7.11 -2.45
CA PHE A 375 -5.46 6.60 -1.59
C PHE A 375 -5.59 7.40 -0.29
N LYS A 376 -4.47 7.81 0.33
CA LYS A 376 -4.43 8.76 1.46
C LYS A 376 -5.08 10.10 1.09
N GLU A 377 -4.78 10.61 -0.10
CA GLU A 377 -5.36 11.86 -0.64
C GLU A 377 -6.86 11.74 -1.02
N CYS A 378 -7.38 10.51 -1.24
CA CYS A 378 -8.76 10.26 -1.61
C CYS A 378 -9.79 10.69 -0.54
N LYS A 379 -9.42 10.63 0.75
CA LYS A 379 -10.21 11.06 1.93
C LYS A 379 -11.66 10.53 1.96
N LEU A 380 -11.82 9.23 1.78
CA LEU A 380 -13.11 8.52 1.76
C LEU A 380 -13.95 8.79 3.03
N GLN A 381 -15.19 9.24 2.85
CA GLN A 381 -16.12 9.56 3.93
C GLN A 381 -17.00 8.36 4.33
N PRO A 382 -17.51 8.27 5.58
CA PRO A 382 -18.38 7.18 6.03
C PRO A 382 -19.73 7.06 5.30
N VAL A 383 -20.12 8.06 4.50
CA VAL A 383 -21.32 8.06 3.64
C VAL A 383 -21.05 7.56 2.22
N GLU A 384 -19.78 7.39 1.84
CA GLU A 384 -19.36 6.99 0.50
C GLU A 384 -19.16 5.46 0.40
N SER A 385 -19.26 4.95 -0.83
CA SER A 385 -18.73 3.64 -1.23
C SER A 385 -17.44 3.88 -2.01
N LEU A 386 -16.43 3.02 -1.83
CA LEU A 386 -15.20 3.11 -2.60
C LEU A 386 -15.40 2.44 -3.97
N HIS A 387 -15.03 3.13 -5.04
CA HIS A 387 -15.03 2.59 -6.39
C HIS A 387 -13.59 2.60 -6.93
N ILE A 388 -12.89 1.47 -6.83
CA ILE A 388 -11.58 1.25 -7.43
C ILE A 388 -11.80 0.92 -8.91
N ASN A 389 -11.35 1.80 -9.81
CA ASN A 389 -11.46 1.61 -11.25
C ASN A 389 -10.08 1.29 -11.84
N ILE A 390 -9.86 0.05 -12.24
CA ILE A 390 -8.59 -0.44 -12.80
C ILE A 390 -8.71 -0.46 -14.32
N VAL A 391 -8.12 0.54 -14.97
CA VAL A 391 -8.19 0.74 -16.43
C VAL A 391 -7.05 0.01 -17.15
N SER A 392 -5.84 0.10 -16.59
CA SER A 392 -4.62 -0.54 -17.08
C SER A 392 -3.61 -0.65 -15.93
N SER A 393 -2.55 -1.44 -16.10
CA SER A 393 -1.44 -1.50 -15.15
C SER A 393 -0.21 -2.17 -15.77
N ASN A 394 0.88 -1.40 -15.87
CA ASN A 394 2.23 -1.92 -16.13
C ASN A 394 2.87 -2.58 -14.89
N TYR A 395 2.32 -2.35 -13.69
CA TYR A 395 2.81 -2.87 -12.40
C TYR A 395 1.73 -3.70 -11.67
N PRO A 396 1.27 -4.83 -12.25
CA PRO A 396 0.16 -5.61 -11.69
C PRO A 396 0.49 -6.19 -10.30
N GLU A 397 1.77 -6.40 -9.98
CA GLU A 397 2.21 -6.84 -8.64
C GLU A 397 1.90 -5.80 -7.56
N ASP A 398 2.25 -4.54 -7.81
CA ASP A 398 1.99 -3.42 -6.90
C ASP A 398 0.49 -3.23 -6.68
N VAL A 399 -0.30 -3.36 -7.75
CA VAL A 399 -1.77 -3.35 -7.65
C VAL A 399 -2.28 -4.54 -6.84
N ASN A 400 -1.73 -5.75 -7.03
CA ASN A 400 -2.09 -6.92 -6.22
C ASN A 400 -1.71 -6.74 -4.74
N MET A 401 -0.51 -6.23 -4.43
CA MET A 401 -0.07 -5.98 -3.06
C MET A 401 -0.91 -4.88 -2.39
N PHE A 402 -1.22 -3.79 -3.11
CA PHE A 402 -2.11 -2.74 -2.63
C PHE A 402 -3.53 -3.26 -2.35
N LEU A 403 -4.11 -4.05 -3.26
CA LEU A 403 -5.39 -4.71 -3.04
C LEU A 403 -5.34 -5.69 -1.87
N PHE A 404 -4.25 -6.45 -1.71
CA PHE A 404 -4.05 -7.33 -0.57
C PHE A 404 -4.04 -6.54 0.75
N GLU A 405 -3.21 -5.52 0.87
CA GLU A 405 -3.12 -4.69 2.08
C GLU A 405 -4.47 -4.04 2.41
N LEU A 406 -5.07 -3.34 1.43
CA LEU A 406 -6.31 -2.60 1.63
C LEU A 406 -7.48 -3.50 2.01
N LEU A 407 -7.62 -4.67 1.37
CA LEU A 407 -8.78 -5.56 1.59
C LEU A 407 -8.59 -6.49 2.79
N THR A 408 -7.36 -6.90 3.09
CA THR A 408 -7.05 -7.83 4.20
C THR A 408 -6.86 -7.06 5.50
N LEU A 409 -5.99 -6.05 5.48
CA LEU A 409 -5.52 -5.32 6.66
C LEU A 409 -6.37 -4.07 6.93
N GLY A 410 -7.08 -3.57 5.91
CA GLY A 410 -7.84 -2.31 5.98
C GLY A 410 -6.97 -1.05 5.91
N ILE A 411 -5.67 -1.23 5.68
CA ILE A 411 -4.62 -0.22 5.68
C ILE A 411 -3.62 -0.62 4.60
N ALA A 412 -3.15 0.34 3.81
CA ALA A 412 -1.97 0.19 2.96
C ALA A 412 -0.89 1.19 3.39
N SER A 413 0.39 0.81 3.35
CA SER A 413 1.46 1.62 3.94
C SER A 413 2.82 1.51 3.28
N THR A 414 3.57 2.61 3.28
CA THR A 414 4.99 2.70 2.90
C THR A 414 5.82 3.31 4.02
N ASN A 415 7.14 3.40 3.79
CA ASN A 415 8.04 4.16 4.62
C ASN A 415 7.81 5.69 4.62
N VAL A 416 6.81 6.22 3.90
CA VAL A 416 6.37 7.63 3.96
C VAL A 416 4.89 7.78 4.30
N ASP A 417 4.00 7.08 3.60
CA ASP A 417 2.55 7.27 3.69
C ASP A 417 1.85 6.07 4.33
N VAL A 418 0.82 6.35 5.15
CA VAL A 418 -0.09 5.35 5.68
C VAL A 418 -1.51 5.75 5.28
N ALA A 419 -2.24 4.85 4.63
CA ALA A 419 -3.56 5.11 4.08
C ALA A 419 -4.55 4.05 4.60
N CYS A 420 -5.56 4.49 5.35
CA CYS A 420 -6.50 3.60 6.05
C CYS A 420 -7.92 3.74 5.48
N LEU A 421 -8.66 2.63 5.44
CA LEU A 421 -10.12 2.72 5.33
C LEU A 421 -10.68 3.49 6.54
N PRO A 422 -11.74 4.31 6.37
CA PRO A 422 -12.32 5.08 7.46
C PRO A 422 -12.84 4.17 8.60
N PRO A 423 -12.69 4.57 9.87
CA PRO A 423 -13.24 3.81 10.98
C PRO A 423 -14.76 3.99 10.98
N SER A 424 -15.51 2.89 10.80
CA SER A 424 -16.96 2.95 10.68
C SER A 424 -17.61 1.79 11.43
N GLU A 425 -18.67 2.12 12.17
CA GLU A 425 -19.59 1.13 12.77
C GLU A 425 -20.42 0.40 11.71
N THR A 426 -20.50 0.96 10.50
CA THR A 426 -21.18 0.36 9.33
C THR A 426 -20.16 -0.09 8.29
N PRO A 427 -20.38 -1.22 7.60
CA PRO A 427 -19.46 -1.68 6.57
C PRO A 427 -19.33 -0.66 5.42
N ILE A 428 -18.09 -0.48 4.96
CA ILE A 428 -17.75 0.22 3.73
C ILE A 428 -18.01 -0.75 2.58
N TYR A 429 -18.73 -0.29 1.56
CA TYR A 429 -18.88 -1.04 0.32
C TYR A 429 -17.75 -0.66 -0.64
N ILE A 430 -17.09 -1.66 -1.21
CA ILE A 430 -15.97 -1.48 -2.13
C ILE A 430 -16.31 -2.17 -3.45
N PHE A 431 -16.26 -1.42 -4.54
CA PHE A 431 -16.44 -1.93 -5.89
C PHE A 431 -15.11 -1.88 -6.62
N ILE A 432 -14.70 -2.98 -7.24
CA ILE A 432 -13.47 -3.05 -8.03
C ILE A 432 -13.88 -3.27 -9.48
N GLU A 433 -14.01 -2.18 -10.23
CA GLU A 433 -14.20 -2.22 -11.68
C GLU A 433 -12.88 -2.58 -12.35
N ILE A 434 -12.90 -3.60 -13.22
CA ILE A 434 -11.75 -3.99 -14.04
C ILE A 434 -12.11 -3.82 -15.51
N ALA A 435 -11.25 -3.12 -16.25
CA ALA A 435 -11.43 -2.91 -17.67
C ALA A 435 -11.43 -4.22 -18.46
N SER A 436 -12.33 -4.29 -19.44
CA SER A 436 -12.45 -5.43 -20.35
C SER A 436 -11.28 -5.38 -21.34
N THR A 437 -10.41 -6.37 -21.26
CA THR A 437 -9.20 -6.52 -22.09
C THR A 437 -9.25 -7.84 -22.84
N THR A 438 -8.52 -7.94 -23.96
CA THR A 438 -8.39 -9.19 -24.73
C THR A 438 -7.99 -10.35 -23.82
N GLU A 439 -8.70 -11.48 -23.95
CA GLU A 439 -8.51 -12.69 -23.12
C GLU A 439 -8.60 -12.44 -21.59
N GLN A 440 -9.21 -11.32 -21.18
CA GLN A 440 -9.26 -10.85 -19.79
C GLN A 440 -7.87 -10.69 -19.14
N TYR A 441 -6.84 -10.36 -19.92
CA TYR A 441 -5.45 -10.23 -19.47
C TYR A 441 -5.28 -9.43 -18.16
N LEU A 442 -5.94 -8.26 -18.05
CA LEU A 442 -5.87 -7.41 -16.85
C LEU A 442 -6.54 -8.04 -15.61
N LEU A 443 -7.57 -8.86 -15.79
CA LEU A 443 -8.17 -9.60 -14.67
C LEU A 443 -7.26 -10.77 -14.25
N ASN A 444 -6.65 -11.44 -15.23
CA ASN A 444 -5.77 -12.59 -15.01
C ASN A 444 -4.42 -12.20 -14.37
N SER A 445 -3.92 -10.99 -14.63
CA SER A 445 -2.75 -10.42 -13.95
C SER A 445 -3.03 -9.95 -12.52
N LEU A 446 -4.29 -9.95 -12.08
CA LEU A 446 -4.71 -9.51 -10.75
C LEU A 446 -5.35 -10.64 -9.91
N PRO A 447 -4.61 -11.68 -9.47
CA PRO A 447 -5.13 -12.77 -8.65
C PRO A 447 -5.97 -12.34 -7.46
N MET A 448 -5.64 -11.21 -6.81
CA MET A 448 -6.40 -10.70 -5.68
C MET A 448 -7.87 -10.38 -6.02
N ALA A 449 -8.11 -9.81 -7.21
CA ALA A 449 -9.47 -9.55 -7.70
C ALA A 449 -10.20 -10.83 -8.15
N GLY A 450 -9.46 -11.89 -8.45
CA GLY A 450 -9.97 -13.23 -8.78
C GLY A 450 -10.59 -13.98 -7.59
N TYR A 451 -10.20 -13.66 -6.35
CA TYR A 451 -10.73 -14.30 -5.13
C TYR A 451 -12.02 -13.67 -4.58
N LEU A 452 -12.42 -12.50 -5.09
CA LEU A 452 -13.56 -11.73 -4.59
C LEU A 452 -14.91 -12.20 -5.15
N LEU A 453 -16.01 -11.76 -4.51
CA LEU A 453 -17.36 -11.91 -5.06
C LEU A 453 -17.45 -11.16 -6.40
N SER A 454 -17.93 -11.84 -7.45
CA SER A 454 -17.90 -11.31 -8.81
C SER A 454 -19.29 -10.97 -9.34
N LYS A 455 -19.47 -9.73 -9.79
CA LYS A 455 -20.53 -9.33 -10.71
C LYS A 455 -19.93 -9.25 -12.12
N HIS A 456 -20.23 -10.25 -12.94
CA HIS A 456 -19.94 -10.18 -14.35
C HIS A 456 -21.17 -9.62 -15.09
N LEU A 457 -20.95 -8.70 -16.03
CA LEU A 457 -21.98 -8.12 -16.88
C LEU A 457 -21.77 -8.59 -18.32
N THR A 458 -22.85 -9.01 -18.95
CA THR A 458 -22.92 -9.36 -20.37
C THR A 458 -23.81 -8.34 -21.07
N TRP A 459 -23.78 -8.27 -22.40
CA TRP A 459 -24.76 -7.47 -23.14
C TRP A 459 -26.18 -8.01 -22.94
N ASP A 460 -27.12 -7.11 -22.69
CA ASP A 460 -28.57 -7.35 -22.71
C ASP A 460 -29.27 -6.00 -22.95
N ILE A 461 -30.03 -5.90 -24.03
CA ILE A 461 -30.75 -4.68 -24.43
C ILE A 461 -31.76 -4.22 -23.37
N LYS A 462 -32.29 -5.14 -22.55
CA LYS A 462 -33.28 -4.80 -21.49
C LYS A 462 -32.68 -3.92 -20.39
N ASN A 463 -31.36 -3.95 -20.23
CA ASN A 463 -30.63 -3.11 -19.28
C ASN A 463 -30.28 -1.71 -19.84
N LEU A 464 -30.58 -1.42 -21.12
CA LEU A 464 -30.42 -0.10 -21.70
C LEU A 464 -31.45 0.87 -21.11
N LYS A 465 -30.98 1.88 -20.37
CA LYS A 465 -31.81 2.94 -19.79
C LYS A 465 -32.26 3.93 -20.88
N ILE A 466 -33.52 3.84 -21.30
CA ILE A 466 -34.13 4.76 -22.27
C ILE A 466 -34.68 6.00 -21.55
N SER A 467 -34.22 7.20 -21.90
CA SER A 467 -34.84 8.43 -21.39
C SER A 467 -36.30 8.56 -21.85
N GLN A 468 -37.16 9.06 -20.97
CA GLN A 468 -38.55 9.38 -21.27
C GLN A 468 -38.75 10.87 -21.58
N GLU A 469 -37.66 11.64 -21.68
CA GLU A 469 -37.69 12.99 -22.24
C GLU A 469 -37.83 12.90 -23.78
N ILE A 470 -38.93 13.42 -24.31
CA ILE A 470 -39.30 13.37 -25.73
C ILE A 470 -38.21 13.93 -26.66
N ILE A 471 -37.49 14.94 -26.21
CA ILE A 471 -36.41 15.60 -26.96
C ILE A 471 -35.01 15.02 -26.69
N SER A 472 -34.92 13.92 -25.94
CA SER A 472 -33.64 13.23 -25.75
C SER A 472 -33.18 12.56 -27.06
N PRO A 473 -31.87 12.44 -27.32
CA PRO A 473 -31.35 11.86 -28.58
C PRO A 473 -31.94 10.48 -28.88
N ILE A 474 -32.00 9.61 -27.86
CA ILE A 474 -32.53 8.25 -27.99
C ILE A 474 -34.02 8.22 -28.35
N GLN A 475 -34.83 9.15 -27.83
CA GLN A 475 -36.25 9.27 -28.19
C GLN A 475 -36.42 9.81 -29.60
N ILE A 476 -35.62 10.79 -30.02
CA ILE A 476 -35.65 11.32 -31.39
C ILE A 476 -35.30 10.21 -32.38
N THR A 477 -34.18 9.51 -32.18
CA THR A 477 -33.74 8.39 -33.03
C THR A 477 -34.77 7.26 -33.05
N CYS A 478 -35.31 6.84 -31.90
CA CYS A 478 -36.32 5.78 -31.86
C CYS A 478 -37.64 6.20 -32.55
N ASN A 479 -38.03 7.47 -32.52
CA ASN A 479 -39.22 7.94 -33.23
C ASN A 479 -39.06 7.85 -34.76
N TYR A 480 -37.89 8.22 -35.31
CA TYR A 480 -37.60 8.02 -36.73
C TYR A 480 -37.48 6.53 -37.09
N LEU A 481 -36.81 5.71 -36.27
CA LEU A 481 -36.75 4.26 -36.47
C LEU A 481 -38.14 3.61 -36.38
N ASN A 482 -39.05 4.14 -35.56
CA ASN A 482 -40.43 3.65 -35.48
C ASN A 482 -41.23 3.95 -36.75
N LEU A 483 -41.04 5.12 -37.39
CA LEU A 483 -41.63 5.38 -38.71
C LEU A 483 -41.01 4.51 -39.81
N LEU A 484 -39.70 4.25 -39.75
CA LEU A 484 -39.03 3.34 -40.68
C LEU A 484 -39.52 1.88 -40.51
N ASP A 485 -39.76 1.44 -39.28
CA ASP A 485 -40.30 0.11 -38.97
C ASP A 485 -41.76 -0.08 -39.41
N LEU A 486 -42.48 1.03 -39.62
CA LEU A 486 -43.86 1.07 -40.10
C LEU A 486 -43.99 1.39 -41.60
N ASP A 487 -42.87 1.63 -42.30
CA ASP A 487 -42.83 2.08 -43.72
C ASP A 487 -43.53 3.44 -43.96
N GLU A 488 -43.49 4.33 -42.95
CA GLU A 488 -44.17 5.65 -42.95
C GLU A 488 -43.22 6.85 -42.98
N ILE A 489 -41.90 6.62 -43.07
CA ILE A 489 -40.87 7.68 -42.89
C ILE A 489 -40.94 8.80 -43.93
N ASP A 490 -41.28 8.48 -45.18
CA ASP A 490 -41.47 9.48 -46.25
C ASP A 490 -42.89 10.12 -46.23
N ALA A 491 -43.80 9.58 -45.42
CA ALA A 491 -45.21 9.98 -45.38
C ALA A 491 -45.59 10.82 -44.15
N LYS A 492 -44.77 10.82 -43.08
CA LYS A 492 -45.05 11.52 -41.82
C LYS A 492 -43.83 12.28 -41.30
N GLU A 493 -44.02 13.58 -41.05
CA GLU A 493 -43.03 14.42 -40.37
C GLU A 493 -43.22 14.37 -38.85
N ILE A 494 -42.14 14.21 -38.08
CA ILE A 494 -42.18 14.17 -36.61
C ILE A 494 -41.84 15.56 -36.05
N LEU A 495 -42.82 16.20 -35.43
CA LEU A 495 -42.65 17.50 -34.78
C LEU A 495 -42.28 17.29 -33.31
N PHE A 496 -41.17 17.89 -32.86
CA PHE A 496 -40.67 17.74 -31.48
C PHE A 496 -40.76 19.02 -30.62
N ARG A 497 -41.07 20.19 -31.20
CA ARG A 497 -40.99 21.51 -30.52
C ARG A 497 -42.10 22.52 -30.87
N THR A 498 -43.16 22.10 -31.55
CA THR A 498 -44.30 22.96 -31.93
C THR A 498 -45.55 22.60 -31.12
N ASP A 499 -46.64 23.38 -31.25
CA ASP A 499 -47.92 23.07 -30.59
C ASP A 499 -48.54 21.73 -31.03
N ASN A 500 -48.13 21.25 -32.21
CA ASN A 500 -48.48 19.95 -32.79
C ASN A 500 -47.40 18.87 -32.55
N ALA A 501 -46.48 19.09 -31.61
CA ALA A 501 -45.44 18.11 -31.31
C ALA A 501 -46.01 16.82 -30.72
N ILE A 502 -45.23 15.73 -30.86
CA ILE A 502 -45.50 14.49 -30.12
C ILE A 502 -45.53 14.76 -28.61
N LYS A 503 -46.59 14.29 -27.95
CA LYS A 503 -46.88 14.61 -26.53
C LYS A 503 -46.46 13.52 -25.56
N GLU A 504 -46.16 12.33 -26.07
CA GLU A 504 -45.75 11.17 -25.29
C GLU A 504 -44.47 10.59 -25.91
N PRO A 505 -43.48 10.19 -25.10
CA PRO A 505 -42.30 9.48 -25.57
C PRO A 505 -42.69 8.06 -26.03
N LEU A 506 -41.85 7.44 -26.85
CA LEU A 506 -42.02 6.03 -27.15
C LEU A 506 -41.76 5.17 -25.89
N PRO A 507 -42.55 4.09 -25.68
CA PRO A 507 -42.33 3.15 -24.58
C PRO A 507 -40.92 2.57 -24.59
N VAL A 508 -40.32 2.41 -23.40
CA VAL A 508 -38.96 1.87 -23.20
C VAL A 508 -38.74 0.59 -24.01
N GLU A 509 -39.66 -0.37 -23.92
CA GLU A 509 -39.59 -1.66 -24.62
C GLU A 509 -39.63 -1.50 -26.15
N ARG A 510 -40.40 -0.53 -26.68
CA ARG A 510 -40.44 -0.25 -28.12
C ARG A 510 -39.12 0.34 -28.60
N CYS A 511 -38.53 1.27 -27.84
CA CYS A 511 -37.20 1.82 -28.12
C CYS A 511 -36.13 0.73 -28.08
N GLN A 512 -36.13 -0.14 -27.06
CA GLN A 512 -35.22 -1.28 -26.93
C GLN A 512 -35.33 -2.22 -28.14
N ASN A 513 -36.54 -2.64 -28.52
CA ASN A 513 -36.77 -3.52 -29.66
C ASN A 513 -36.33 -2.90 -31.00
N LEU A 514 -36.55 -1.59 -31.20
CA LEU A 514 -36.07 -0.87 -32.38
C LEU A 514 -34.53 -0.79 -32.42
N ILE A 515 -33.90 -0.50 -31.28
CA ILE A 515 -32.44 -0.43 -31.19
C ILE A 515 -31.82 -1.81 -31.46
N GLU A 516 -32.37 -2.87 -30.89
CA GLU A 516 -31.93 -4.25 -31.14
C GLU A 516 -32.04 -4.61 -32.63
N LYS A 517 -33.21 -4.34 -33.25
CA LYS A 517 -33.46 -4.64 -34.67
C LYS A 517 -32.54 -3.88 -35.63
N TYR A 518 -32.31 -2.58 -35.39
CA TYR A 518 -31.61 -1.73 -36.37
C TYR A 518 -30.09 -1.63 -36.15
N PHE A 519 -29.59 -1.75 -34.91
CA PHE A 519 -28.16 -1.65 -34.62
C PHE A 519 -27.46 -3.01 -34.41
N PHE A 520 -28.18 -4.04 -33.94
CA PHE A 520 -27.60 -5.32 -33.50
C PHE A 520 -28.15 -6.54 -34.27
N ASN A 521 -28.43 -6.38 -35.56
CA ASN A 521 -28.70 -7.49 -36.48
C ASN A 521 -27.63 -8.60 -36.40
N GLU A 522 -27.98 -9.83 -36.78
CA GLU A 522 -27.26 -11.06 -36.41
C GLU A 522 -25.73 -11.09 -36.68
N ASN A 523 -25.25 -10.27 -37.62
CA ASN A 523 -23.84 -10.15 -37.99
C ASN A 523 -22.99 -9.26 -37.05
N ASN A 524 -23.59 -8.51 -36.11
CA ASN A 524 -22.92 -7.47 -35.30
C ASN A 524 -22.82 -7.81 -33.79
N LYS A 525 -22.89 -9.09 -33.41
CA LYS A 525 -22.89 -9.50 -31.98
C LYS A 525 -21.57 -9.21 -31.24
N ASP A 526 -20.45 -9.12 -31.97
CA ASP A 526 -19.11 -8.93 -31.40
C ASP A 526 -18.83 -7.48 -30.91
N ILE A 527 -19.74 -6.54 -31.16
CA ILE A 527 -19.62 -5.12 -30.76
C ILE A 527 -20.74 -4.65 -29.81
N SER A 528 -21.57 -5.56 -29.32
CA SER A 528 -22.74 -5.25 -28.50
C SER A 528 -22.40 -4.63 -27.14
N SER A 529 -22.60 -3.31 -27.03
CA SER A 529 -22.30 -2.49 -25.86
C SER A 529 -23.19 -1.24 -25.81
N PHE A 530 -23.44 -0.68 -24.62
CA PHE A 530 -24.24 0.56 -24.51
C PHE A 530 -23.50 1.75 -25.10
N ARG A 531 -22.16 1.74 -25.04
CA ARG A 531 -21.32 2.74 -25.71
C ARG A 531 -21.48 2.75 -27.23
N PHE A 532 -21.77 1.61 -27.86
CA PHE A 532 -22.11 1.59 -29.27
C PHE A 532 -23.42 2.35 -29.51
N VAL A 533 -24.46 2.09 -28.72
CA VAL A 533 -25.75 2.81 -28.80
C VAL A 533 -25.61 4.31 -28.49
N GLU A 534 -24.66 4.71 -27.65
CA GLU A 534 -24.40 6.13 -27.32
C GLU A 534 -23.66 6.89 -28.43
N ILE A 535 -22.95 6.18 -29.31
CA ILE A 535 -22.19 6.78 -30.43
C ILE A 535 -23.07 7.02 -31.67
N PHE A 536 -24.19 6.30 -31.80
CA PHE A 536 -25.13 6.36 -32.92
C PHE A 536 -26.40 7.18 -32.61
#